data_AF-A0A7X7B6E5-F1
#
_entry.id   AF-A0A7X7B6E5-F1
#
_cell.length_a   1.000
_cell.length_b   1.000
_cell.length_c   1.000
_cell.angle_alpha   90.00
_cell.angle_beta   90.00
_cell.angle_gamma   90.00
#
_symmetry.space_group_name_H-M   'P 1'
#
loop_
_entity.id
_entity.type
_entity.pdbx_description
1 polymer ?
#
loop_
_entity_poly.entity_id
_entity_poly.type
_entity_poly.pdbx_seq_one_letter_code
_entity_poly.pdbx_strand_id
1 'polypeptide(L)'
;MKRRDEKVKEKRICAVILSMVMLMTLLPTAAMESAVTNKAISVSTVEELRAALENDAGAHVKLMNDIIFTRANAADSYAGVYLGDGCYTIDLNGHTIKYHYMTGGEFSDQEK
;
A
#
# COMPACT_ATOMS: atom_id res chain seq x y z
N MET A 1 -61.98 -25.80 -5.48
CA MET A 1 -60.60 -25.97 -6.01
C MET A 1 -59.76 -24.69 -5.90
N LYS A 2 -60.27 -23.54 -6.39
CA LYS A 2 -59.55 -22.26 -6.62
C LYS A 2 -58.75 -21.62 -5.46
N ARG A 3 -59.13 -21.84 -4.19
CA ARG A 3 -58.42 -21.26 -3.01
C ARG A 3 -57.12 -21.97 -2.61
N ARG A 4 -56.91 -23.21 -3.04
CA ARG A 4 -55.67 -23.96 -2.72
C ARG A 4 -54.51 -23.57 -3.63
N ASP A 5 -54.81 -23.25 -4.88
CA ASP A 5 -53.81 -22.91 -5.90
C ASP A 5 -53.15 -21.54 -5.64
N GLU A 6 -53.89 -20.60 -5.07
CA GLU A 6 -53.41 -19.26 -4.72
C GLU A 6 -52.38 -19.28 -3.60
N LYS A 7 -52.65 -20.05 -2.52
CA LYS A 7 -51.69 -20.24 -1.42
C LYS A 7 -50.41 -20.95 -1.83
N VAL A 8 -50.48 -21.85 -2.82
CA VAL A 8 -49.29 -22.55 -3.37
C VAL A 8 -48.46 -21.59 -4.23
N LYS A 9 -49.12 -20.69 -4.97
CA LYS A 9 -48.46 -19.68 -5.81
C LYS A 9 -47.72 -18.64 -4.96
N GLU A 10 -48.32 -18.17 -3.87
CA GLU A 10 -47.71 -17.24 -2.91
C GLU A 10 -46.48 -17.85 -2.22
N LYS A 11 -46.59 -19.08 -1.72
CA LYS A 11 -45.46 -19.81 -1.11
C LYS A 11 -44.30 -20.04 -2.08
N ARG A 12 -44.59 -20.28 -3.37
CA ARG A 12 -43.57 -20.42 -4.42
C ARG A 12 -42.87 -19.10 -4.71
N ILE A 13 -43.60 -17.98 -4.73
CA ILE A 13 -43.01 -16.65 -4.92
C ILE A 13 -42.10 -16.30 -3.75
N CYS A 14 -42.55 -16.53 -2.51
CA CYS A 14 -41.70 -16.32 -1.32
C CYS A 14 -40.43 -17.18 -1.36
N ALA A 15 -40.53 -18.45 -1.79
CA ALA A 15 -39.37 -19.33 -1.91
C ALA A 15 -38.36 -18.86 -2.97
N VAL A 16 -38.84 -18.36 -4.12
CA VAL A 16 -37.97 -17.81 -5.17
C VAL A 16 -37.27 -16.53 -4.70
N ILE A 17 -37.98 -15.64 -4.00
CA ILE A 17 -37.40 -14.41 -3.45
C ILE A 17 -36.33 -14.74 -2.40
N LEU A 18 -36.61 -15.67 -1.48
CA LEU A 18 -35.62 -16.12 -0.48
C LEU A 18 -34.38 -16.72 -1.15
N SER A 19 -34.55 -17.49 -2.22
CA SER A 19 -33.43 -18.09 -2.96
C SER A 19 -32.54 -17.03 -3.63
N MET A 20 -33.13 -15.95 -4.15
CA MET A 20 -32.35 -14.83 -4.71
C MET A 20 -31.60 -14.05 -3.64
N VAL A 21 -32.20 -13.82 -2.46
CA VAL A 21 -31.53 -13.15 -1.34
C VAL A 21 -30.33 -13.97 -0.86
N MET A 22 -30.48 -15.29 -0.72
CA MET A 22 -29.36 -16.17 -0.34
C MET A 22 -28.26 -16.22 -1.42
N LEU A 23 -28.60 -16.11 -2.71
CA LEU A 23 -27.61 -16.03 -3.77
C LEU A 23 -26.78 -14.74 -3.69
N MET A 24 -27.39 -13.62 -3.27
CA MET A 24 -26.67 -12.36 -3.12
C MET A 24 -25.71 -12.34 -1.93
N THR A 25 -25.96 -13.12 -0.87
CA THR A 25 -25.05 -13.23 0.27
C THR A 25 -23.86 -14.17 0.03
N LEU A 26 -23.86 -14.91 -1.08
CA LEU A 26 -22.77 -15.81 -1.48
C LEU A 26 -21.72 -15.13 -2.36
N LEU A 27 -21.91 -13.85 -2.70
CA LEU A 27 -20.84 -13.07 -3.31
C LEU A 27 -19.66 -12.99 -2.32
N PRO A 28 -18.46 -13.43 -2.71
CA PRO A 28 -17.29 -13.28 -1.86
C PRO A 28 -17.12 -11.81 -1.49
N THR A 29 -17.23 -11.47 -0.21
CA THR A 29 -16.75 -10.19 0.36
C THR A 29 -15.22 -10.10 0.39
N ALA A 30 -14.55 -10.90 -0.45
CA ALA A 30 -13.13 -10.85 -0.64
C ALA A 30 -12.79 -9.55 -1.37
N ALA A 31 -12.41 -8.57 -0.53
CA ALA A 31 -11.60 -7.44 -0.90
C ALA A 31 -12.18 -6.58 -2.04
N MET A 32 -12.98 -5.58 -1.65
CA MET A 32 -12.66 -4.24 -2.15
C MET A 32 -11.25 -3.88 -1.64
N GLU A 33 -10.22 -4.51 -2.21
CA GLU A 33 -8.93 -3.84 -2.29
C GLU A 33 -9.22 -2.62 -3.14
N SER A 34 -9.23 -1.47 -2.47
CA SER A 34 -9.32 -0.18 -3.10
C SER A 34 -8.22 -0.17 -4.16
N ALA A 35 -8.63 -0.35 -5.42
CA ALA A 35 -7.81 -0.10 -6.58
C ALA A 35 -7.64 1.41 -6.69
N VAL A 36 -7.08 2.03 -5.65
CA VAL A 36 -6.30 3.24 -5.84
C VAL A 36 -5.12 2.75 -6.66
N THR A 37 -5.19 3.01 -7.96
CA THR A 37 -4.04 2.97 -8.86
C THR A 37 -3.05 4.06 -8.43
N ASN A 38 -2.56 3.98 -7.20
CA ASN A 38 -1.38 4.67 -6.74
C ASN A 38 -0.22 3.94 -7.41
N LYS A 39 0.00 4.30 -8.68
CA LYS A 39 1.14 3.83 -9.45
C LYS A 39 2.38 4.10 -8.60
N ALA A 40 3.01 3.04 -8.13
CA ALA A 40 4.16 3.16 -7.27
C ALA A 40 5.27 3.95 -7.98
N ILE A 41 5.77 4.98 -7.32
CA ILE A 41 6.87 5.82 -7.81
C ILE A 41 8.13 4.96 -7.72
N SER A 42 8.71 4.63 -8.87
CA SER A 42 9.95 3.84 -8.92
C SER A 42 11.13 4.75 -8.56
N VAL A 43 11.90 4.36 -7.56
CA VAL A 43 13.03 5.14 -7.06
C VAL A 43 14.28 4.26 -7.01
N SER A 44 15.41 4.83 -7.44
CA SER A 44 16.72 4.18 -7.52
C SER A 44 17.79 4.92 -6.74
N THR A 45 17.55 6.18 -6.35
CA THR A 45 18.51 7.00 -5.60
C THR A 45 17.93 7.59 -4.31
N VAL A 46 18.81 8.10 -3.45
CA VAL A 46 18.42 8.75 -2.19
C VAL A 46 17.61 10.03 -2.47
N GLU A 47 17.99 10.82 -3.47
CA GLU A 47 17.31 12.07 -3.80
C GLU A 47 15.89 11.81 -4.31
N GLU A 48 15.71 10.79 -5.15
CA GLU A 48 14.39 10.37 -5.66
C GLU A 48 13.49 9.88 -4.52
N LEU A 49 14.04 9.07 -3.62
CA LEU A 49 13.32 8.58 -2.44
C LEU A 49 12.90 9.75 -1.53
N ARG A 50 13.79 10.72 -1.28
CA ARG A 50 13.49 11.90 -0.48
C ARG A 50 12.42 12.77 -1.13
N ALA A 51 12.57 13.09 -2.41
CA ALA A 51 11.59 13.89 -3.13
C ALA A 51 10.19 13.26 -3.13
N ALA A 52 10.10 11.92 -3.18
CA ALA A 52 8.83 11.21 -3.13
C ALA A 52 8.21 11.18 -1.73
N LEU A 53 9.02 11.13 -0.68
CA LEU A 53 8.57 10.92 0.70
C LEU A 53 8.43 12.22 1.52
N GLU A 54 9.20 13.27 1.20
CA GLU A 54 9.14 14.59 1.85
C GLU A 54 7.94 15.44 1.36
N ASN A 55 7.13 14.93 0.43
CA ASN A 55 5.98 15.63 -0.14
C ASN A 55 4.67 15.24 0.58
N ASP A 56 3.84 16.22 0.95
CA ASP A 56 2.58 16.10 1.70
C ASP A 56 1.40 15.45 0.92
N ALA A 57 1.64 14.31 0.27
CA ALA A 57 0.64 13.65 -0.59
C ALA A 57 0.43 12.16 -0.30
N GLY A 58 1.17 11.56 0.64
CA GLY A 58 1.10 10.13 0.91
C GLY A 58 1.52 9.28 -0.30
N ALA A 59 2.82 9.05 -0.46
CA ALA A 59 3.36 8.35 -1.61
C ALA A 59 3.42 6.82 -1.42
N HIS A 60 3.19 6.10 -2.52
CA HIS A 60 3.60 4.70 -2.65
C HIS A 60 4.87 4.66 -3.48
N VAL A 61 6.00 4.29 -2.88
CA VAL A 61 7.31 4.18 -3.55
C VAL A 61 7.72 2.72 -3.67
N LYS A 62 8.40 2.40 -4.78
CA LYS A 62 8.97 1.08 -5.07
C LYS A 62 10.46 1.22 -5.33
N LEU A 63 11.28 0.51 -4.56
CA LEU A 63 12.73 0.53 -4.76
C LEU A 63 13.13 -0.27 -5.99
N MET A 64 14.06 0.27 -6.76
CA MET A 64 14.69 -0.39 -7.90
C MET A 64 16.17 -0.72 -7.66
N ASN A 65 16.74 -0.21 -6.55
CA ASN A 65 18.10 -0.45 -6.10
C ASN A 65 18.19 -0.36 -4.57
N ASP A 66 19.31 -0.87 -4.02
CA ASP A 66 19.67 -0.61 -2.63
C ASP A 66 19.90 0.89 -2.39
N ILE A 67 19.33 1.41 -1.32
CA ILE A 67 19.48 2.81 -0.90
C ILE A 67 20.39 2.86 0.32
N ILE A 68 21.46 3.66 0.24
CA ILE A 68 22.41 3.83 1.35
C ILE A 68 22.43 5.29 1.75
N PHE A 69 21.89 5.57 2.94
CA PHE A 69 22.01 6.86 3.58
C PHE A 69 23.41 7.03 4.18
N THR A 70 24.02 8.14 3.84
CA THR A 70 25.27 8.66 4.41
C THR A 70 24.98 10.02 5.04
N ARG A 71 25.93 10.56 5.81
CA ARG A 71 25.78 11.90 6.38
C ARG A 71 25.60 13.00 5.32
N ALA A 72 26.11 12.79 4.10
CA ALA A 72 26.05 13.79 3.03
C ALA A 72 24.68 13.83 2.32
N ASN A 73 23.94 12.73 2.29
CA ASN A 73 22.68 12.62 1.53
C ASN A 73 21.42 12.44 2.40
N ALA A 74 21.61 12.20 3.70
CA ALA A 74 20.54 12.18 4.69
C ALA A 74 19.89 13.57 4.87
N ALA A 75 18.68 13.59 5.41
CA ALA A 75 18.00 14.84 5.78
C ALA A 75 18.79 15.58 6.86
N ASP A 76 19.31 14.86 7.87
CA ASP A 76 20.27 15.38 8.84
C ASP A 76 21.06 14.26 9.56
N SER A 77 21.66 14.58 10.71
CA SER A 77 22.45 13.67 11.55
C SER A 77 21.64 12.62 12.33
N TYR A 78 20.31 12.62 12.22
CA TYR A 78 19.40 11.74 12.95
C TYR A 78 18.37 11.07 12.04
N ALA A 79 18.06 11.67 10.89
CA ALA A 79 17.08 11.16 9.93
C ALA A 79 17.62 11.18 8.49
N GLY A 80 17.34 10.12 7.73
CA GLY A 80 17.64 10.06 6.30
C GLY A 80 16.58 10.76 5.47
N VAL A 81 15.32 10.67 5.89
CA VAL A 81 14.15 11.28 5.24
C VAL A 81 13.16 11.71 6.32
N TYR A 82 12.58 12.90 6.17
CA TYR A 82 11.39 13.31 6.93
C TYR A 82 10.16 13.09 6.08
N LEU A 83 9.18 12.33 6.57
CA LEU A 83 7.94 12.15 5.83
C LEU A 83 7.12 13.44 5.89
N GLY A 84 6.53 13.82 4.76
CA GLY A 84 5.48 14.83 4.74
C GLY A 84 4.19 14.32 5.42
N ASP A 85 3.14 15.12 5.40
CA ASP A 85 1.83 14.71 5.88
C ASP A 85 1.22 13.60 5.00
N GLY A 86 0.53 12.64 5.62
CA GLY A 86 -0.19 11.57 4.93
C GLY A 86 0.25 10.15 5.30
N CYS A 87 -0.11 9.19 4.45
CA CYS A 87 0.19 7.76 4.63
C CYS A 87 1.08 7.26 3.49
N TYR A 88 2.21 6.66 3.84
CA TYR A 88 3.23 6.23 2.88
C TYR A 88 3.34 4.72 2.87
N THR A 89 3.60 4.18 1.69
CA THR A 89 3.96 2.77 1.50
C THR A 89 5.31 2.70 0.82
N ILE A 90 6.24 1.93 1.40
CA ILE A 90 7.55 1.67 0.82
C ILE A 90 7.61 0.19 0.46
N ASP A 91 7.46 -0.12 -0.83
CA ASP A 91 7.73 -1.44 -1.39
C ASP A 91 9.25 -1.59 -1.60
N LEU A 92 9.88 -2.42 -0.77
CA LEU A 92 11.31 -2.67 -0.85
C LEU A 92 11.70 -3.45 -2.11
N ASN A 93 10.77 -4.18 -2.75
CA ASN A 93 11.02 -4.91 -4.00
C ASN A 93 12.29 -5.81 -3.98
N GLY A 94 12.60 -6.41 -2.83
CA GLY A 94 13.80 -7.24 -2.64
C GLY A 94 15.11 -6.48 -2.40
N HIS A 95 15.07 -5.15 -2.34
CA HIS A 95 16.20 -4.28 -2.02
C HIS A 95 16.21 -3.86 -0.54
N THR A 96 17.25 -3.13 -0.15
CA THR A 96 17.45 -2.66 1.22
C THR A 96 17.55 -1.15 1.32
N ILE A 97 17.10 -0.61 2.45
CA ILE A 97 17.45 0.75 2.89
C ILE A 97 18.42 0.59 4.06
N LYS A 98 19.63 1.12 3.90
CA LYS A 98 20.69 1.04 4.91
C LYS A 98 21.03 2.45 5.39
N TYR A 99 21.17 2.58 6.69
CA TYR A 99 21.75 3.76 7.32
C TYR A 99 23.19 3.47 7.66
N HIS A 100 24.12 4.12 6.97
CA HIS A 100 25.52 4.06 7.33
C HIS A 100 25.81 5.07 8.44
N TYR A 101 25.34 4.75 9.64
CA TYR A 101 25.56 5.57 10.84
C TYR A 101 26.89 5.17 11.49
N MET A 102 27.95 5.93 11.25
CA MET A 102 29.17 5.82 12.05
C MET A 102 29.04 6.73 13.26
N THR A 103 28.61 6.18 14.39
CA THR A 103 28.70 6.86 15.68
C THR A 103 30.19 6.97 16.04
N GLY A 104 30.80 8.15 15.83
CA GLY A 104 32.11 8.49 16.40
C GLY A 104 33.36 8.21 15.55
N GLY A 105 33.39 8.62 14.27
CA GLY A 105 34.63 8.68 13.50
C GLY A 105 34.51 9.61 12.30
N GLU A 106 35.47 10.53 12.14
CA GLU A 106 35.61 11.37 10.95
C GLU A 106 35.84 10.51 9.71
N PHE A 107 35.26 10.94 8.59
CA PHE A 107 35.47 10.34 7.28
C PHE A 107 36.91 10.64 6.86
N SER A 108 37.82 9.66 6.91
CA SER A 108 39.01 9.72 6.05
C SER A 108 38.67 8.95 4.78
N ASP A 109 38.39 9.69 3.71
CA ASP A 109 38.33 9.12 2.36
C ASP A 109 39.65 8.41 2.07
N GLN A 110 39.66 7.09 2.23
CA GLN A 110 40.68 6.23 1.65
C GLN A 110 39.96 5.13 0.88
N GLU A 111 39.68 5.46 -0.37
CA GLU A 111 39.46 4.51 -1.45
C GLU A 111 40.58 3.45 -1.44
N LYS A 112 40.20 2.18 -1.63
CA LYS A 112 41.12 1.11 -1.94
C LYS A 112 40.60 0.34 -3.15
#